data_AF-A0A0C7KKV2-F1
#
_entry.id   AF-A0A0C7KKV2-F1
#
_cell.length_a   1.000
_cell.length_b   1.000
_cell.length_c   1.000
_cell.angle_alpha   90.00
_cell.angle_beta   90.00
_cell.angle_gamma   90.00
#
_symmetry.space_group_name_H-M   'P 1'
#
loop_
_entity.id
_entity.type
_entity.pdbx_description
1 polymer ?
#
loop_
_entity_poly.entity_id
_entity_poly.type
_entity_poly.pdbx_seq_one_letter_code
_entity_poly.pdbx_strand_id
1 'polypeptide(L)'
;MPAKAARRQVVANVAPKQMKAIDRDAQRAGLSRRMFMQHLMEEFLLQPTTLVAGGIYRKLDRERLRFHLSVPLHNAVSKYAKKLGVTISVVITTAVANRYPL
;
A
#
# COMPACT_ATOMS: atom_id res chain seq x y z
N MET A 1 6.57 -29.43 8.79
CA MET A 1 6.01 -28.06 8.84
C MET A 1 6.03 -27.47 7.44
N PRO A 2 4.92 -26.98 6.88
CA PRO A 2 4.94 -26.38 5.55
C PRO A 2 5.82 -25.13 5.54
N ALA A 3 6.63 -24.96 4.49
CA ALA A 3 7.47 -23.79 4.32
C ALA A 3 6.61 -22.52 4.30
N LYS A 4 6.97 -21.53 5.12
CA LYS A 4 6.27 -20.25 5.20
C LYS A 4 6.35 -19.58 3.82
N ALA A 5 5.20 -19.34 3.19
CA ALA A 5 5.15 -18.69 1.88
C ALA A 5 5.99 -17.42 1.85
N ALA A 6 6.84 -17.28 0.82
CA ALA A 6 7.74 -16.15 0.66
C ALA A 6 6.96 -14.82 0.58
N ARG A 7 7.52 -13.77 1.17
CA ARG A 7 6.91 -12.43 1.26
C ARG A 7 7.97 -11.35 1.08
N ARG A 8 7.57 -10.20 0.54
CA ARG A 8 8.45 -9.03 0.36
C ARG A 8 7.93 -7.87 1.21
N GLN A 9 8.82 -7.28 2.00
CA GLN A 9 8.49 -6.09 2.78
C GLN A 9 8.43 -4.87 1.88
N VAL A 10 7.43 -4.03 2.10
CA VAL A 10 7.28 -2.73 1.43
C VAL A 10 7.05 -1.65 2.48
N VAL A 11 7.43 -0.42 2.13
CA VAL A 11 7.31 0.76 2.99
C VAL A 11 6.69 1.90 2.20
N ALA A 12 5.74 2.61 2.81
CA ALA A 12 5.16 3.83 2.27
C ALA A 12 4.98 4.88 3.39
N ASN A 13 4.91 6.14 3.01
CA ASN A 13 4.68 7.26 3.91
C ASN A 13 3.22 7.71 3.79
N VAL A 14 2.47 7.67 4.90
CA VAL A 14 1.03 7.99 4.95
C VAL A 14 0.74 9.01 6.05
N ALA A 15 -0.39 9.73 5.99
CA ALA A 15 -0.78 10.59 7.11
C ALA A 15 -1.12 9.77 8.37
N PRO A 16 -0.93 10.34 9.57
CA PRO A 16 -1.44 9.75 10.81
C PRO A 16 -2.94 9.41 10.75
N LYS A 17 -3.75 10.30 10.17
CA LYS A 17 -5.20 10.05 9.97
C LYS A 17 -5.47 8.84 9.07
N GLN A 18 -4.68 8.65 8.01
CA GLN A 18 -4.80 7.50 7.11
C GLN A 18 -4.35 6.21 7.81
N MET A 19 -3.27 6.24 8.60
CA MET A 19 -2.84 5.09 9.40
C MET A 19 -3.96 4.63 10.35
N LYS A 20 -4.55 5.56 11.10
CA LYS A 20 -5.69 5.27 11.99
C LYS A 20 -6.89 4.70 11.24
N ALA A 21 -7.19 5.22 10.05
CA ALA A 21 -8.28 4.74 9.23
C ALA A 21 -8.03 3.31 8.72
N ILE A 22 -6.81 3.01 8.26
CA ILE A 22 -6.39 1.65 7.86
C ILE A 22 -6.56 0.69 9.03
N ASP A 23 -6.12 1.06 10.23
CA ASP A 23 -6.23 0.20 11.41
C ASP A 23 -7.68 -0.10 11.78
N ARG A 24 -8.51 0.94 11.82
CA ARG A 24 -9.93 0.79 12.11
C ARG A 24 -10.63 -0.10 11.09
N ASP A 25 -10.34 0.08 9.81
CA ASP A 25 -11.02 -0.67 8.75
C ASP A 25 -10.51 -2.12 8.68
N ALA A 26 -9.21 -2.34 8.92
CA ALA A 26 -8.66 -3.69 9.08
C ALA A 26 -9.34 -4.43 10.25
N GLN A 27 -9.49 -3.75 11.40
CA GLN A 27 -10.20 -4.31 12.56
C GLN A 27 -11.67 -4.60 12.24
N ARG A 28 -12.39 -3.68 11.57
CA ARG A 28 -13.79 -3.88 11.15
C ARG A 28 -13.96 -5.06 10.19
N ALA A 29 -12.98 -5.29 9.32
CA ALA A 29 -12.97 -6.42 8.40
C ALA A 29 -12.56 -7.75 9.07
N GLY A 30 -12.17 -7.74 10.35
CA GLY A 30 -11.61 -8.91 11.02
C GLY A 30 -10.25 -9.34 10.46
N LEU A 31 -9.52 -8.41 9.83
CA LEU A 31 -8.26 -8.67 9.14
C LEU A 31 -7.08 -8.05 9.89
N SER A 32 -5.92 -8.73 9.83
CA SER A 32 -4.67 -8.05 10.15
C SER A 32 -4.43 -6.89 9.18
N ARG A 33 -3.82 -5.79 9.64
CA ARG A 33 -3.38 -4.66 8.78
C ARG A 33 -2.67 -5.16 7.52
N ARG A 34 -1.82 -6.18 7.65
CA ARG A 34 -1.11 -6.79 6.52
C ARG A 34 -2.05 -7.37 5.46
N MET A 35 -3.05 -8.15 5.87
CA MET A 35 -4.02 -8.75 4.94
C MET A 35 -4.92 -7.70 4.32
N PHE A 36 -5.37 -6.73 5.12
CA PHE A 36 -6.12 -5.59 4.61
C PHE A 36 -5.35 -4.81 3.53
N MET A 37 -4.08 -4.49 3.80
CA MET A 37 -3.22 -3.82 2.82
C MET A 37 -2.93 -4.71 1.60
N GLN A 38 -2.91 -6.03 1.75
CA GLN A 38 -2.77 -6.94 0.63
C GLN A 38 -3.98 -6.84 -0.31
N HIS A 39 -5.19 -6.90 0.23
CA HIS A 39 -6.43 -6.74 -0.56
C HIS A 39 -6.54 -5.35 -1.19
N LEU A 40 -6.18 -4.29 -0.46
CA LEU A 40 -6.17 -2.94 -1.01
C LEU A 40 -5.25 -2.83 -2.25
N MET A 41 -4.09 -3.48 -2.22
CA MET A 41 -3.17 -3.48 -3.36
C MET A 41 -3.67 -4.37 -4.52
N GLU A 42 -4.36 -5.47 -4.23
CA GLU A 42 -5.01 -6.31 -5.23
C GLU A 42 -6.11 -5.52 -5.95
N GLU A 43 -7.01 -4.86 -5.20
CA GLU A 43 -8.07 -3.99 -5.73
C GLU A 43 -7.50 -2.84 -6.57
N PHE A 44 -6.45 -2.16 -6.07
CA PHE A 44 -5.82 -1.07 -6.80
C PHE A 44 -5.25 -1.51 -8.15
N LEU A 45 -4.67 -2.72 -8.25
CA LEU A 45 -4.15 -3.22 -9.52
C LEU A 45 -5.25 -3.64 -10.50
N LEU A 46 -6.44 -4.00 -10.01
CA LEU A 46 -7.60 -4.29 -10.85
C LEU A 46 -8.22 -3.00 -11.42
N GLN A 47 -8.21 -1.92 -10.65
CA GLN A 47 -8.74 -0.61 -11.04
C GLN A 47 -7.71 0.51 -10.81
N PRO A 48 -6.62 0.52 -11.59
CA PRO A 48 -5.55 1.49 -11.39
C PRO A 48 -6.03 2.90 -11.76
N THR A 49 -5.85 3.84 -10.84
CA THR A 49 -6.17 5.25 -11.06
C THR A 49 -4.95 6.05 -11.50
N THR A 50 -5.16 7.33 -11.83
CA THR A 50 -4.08 8.30 -11.95
C THR A 50 -3.26 8.33 -10.67
N LEU A 51 -1.93 8.24 -10.80
CA LEU A 51 -1.02 8.35 -9.67
C LEU A 51 -1.08 9.74 -9.07
N VAL A 52 -1.03 9.84 -7.75
CA VAL A 52 -1.02 11.15 -7.10
C VAL A 52 0.28 11.87 -7.44
N ALA A 53 0.16 13.01 -8.14
CA ALA A 53 1.29 13.84 -8.50
C ALA A 53 1.92 14.49 -7.26
N GLY A 54 3.26 14.54 -7.23
CA GLY A 54 4.02 15.48 -6.39
C GLY A 54 4.02 15.22 -4.88
N GLY A 55 5.16 14.75 -4.36
CA GLY A 55 5.67 15.09 -3.02
C GLY A 55 4.83 14.75 -1.78
N ILE A 56 3.64 14.14 -1.89
CA ILE A 56 2.78 13.85 -0.73
C ILE A 56 3.49 12.95 0.28
N TYR A 57 4.35 12.06 -0.22
CA TYR A 57 5.23 11.17 0.53
C TYR A 57 6.49 11.84 1.11
N ARG A 58 6.78 13.10 0.75
CA ARG A 58 7.90 13.93 1.26
C ARG A 58 7.49 14.93 2.35
N LYS A 59 6.20 15.00 2.72
CA LYS A 59 5.76 15.85 3.83
C LYS A 59 6.34 15.34 5.16
N LEU A 60 6.77 16.25 6.03
CA LEU A 60 7.42 15.92 7.31
C LEU A 60 6.49 15.20 8.30
N ASP A 61 5.18 15.47 8.24
CA ASP A 61 4.17 14.86 9.12
C ASP A 61 3.60 13.55 8.55
N ARG A 62 4.49 12.60 8.25
CA ARG A 62 4.11 11.30 7.67
C ARG A 62 4.63 10.14 8.51
N GLU A 63 3.79 9.12 8.65
CA GLU A 63 4.13 7.87 9.32
C GLU A 63 4.57 6.81 8.31
N ARG A 64 5.54 5.98 8.71
CA ARG A 64 6.03 4.87 7.88
C ARG A 64 5.12 3.65 8.03
N LEU A 65 4.27 3.42 7.05
CA LEU A 65 3.49 2.20 6.89
C LEU A 65 4.39 1.08 6.35
N ARG A 66 4.63 0.06 7.18
CA ARG A 66 5.41 -1.14 6.81
C ARG A 66 4.50 -2.36 6.79
N PHE A 67 4.56 -3.13 5.71
CA PHE A 67 3.80 -4.38 5.59
C PHE A 67 4.47 -5.31 4.58
N HIS A 68 3.92 -6.52 4.45
CA HIS A 68 4.43 -7.54 3.56
C HIS A 68 3.41 -7.84 2.47
N LEU A 69 3.87 -7.88 1.22
CA LEU A 69 3.13 -8.40 0.08
C LEU A 69 3.54 -9.85 -0.20
N SER A 70 2.62 -10.62 -0.79
CA SER A 70 2.99 -11.87 -1.45
C SER A 70 3.97 -11.58 -2.60
N VAL A 71 4.83 -12.55 -2.94
CA VAL A 71 5.79 -12.36 -4.04
C VAL A 71 5.11 -12.01 -5.37
N PRO A 72 4.02 -12.68 -5.79
CA PRO A 72 3.34 -12.34 -7.04
C PRO A 72 2.81 -10.90 -7.05
N LEU A 73 2.19 -10.48 -5.95
CA LEU A 73 1.63 -9.14 -5.84
C LEU A 73 2.71 -8.07 -5.80
N HIS A 74 3.80 -8.31 -5.06
CA HIS A 74 4.96 -7.41 -5.07
C HIS A 74 5.49 -7.22 -6.50
N ASN A 75 5.64 -8.30 -7.27
CA ASN A 75 6.13 -8.24 -8.63
C ASN A 75 5.17 -7.47 -9.55
N ALA A 76 3.86 -7.65 -9.38
CA ALA A 76 2.84 -6.91 -10.13
C ALA A 76 2.88 -5.40 -9.82
N VAL A 77 2.92 -5.03 -8.53
CA VAL A 77 3.06 -3.63 -8.10
C VAL A 77 4.38 -3.04 -8.61
N SER A 78 5.48 -3.80 -8.54
CA SER A 78 6.79 -3.36 -9.05
C SER A 78 6.78 -3.13 -10.56
N LYS A 79 6.12 -4.01 -11.33
CA LYS A 79 5.98 -3.88 -12.79
C LYS A 79 5.12 -2.65 -13.14
N TYR A 80 4.03 -2.44 -12.40
CA TYR A 80 3.18 -1.26 -12.55
C TYR A 80 3.93 0.04 -12.24
N ALA A 81 4.67 0.09 -11.12
CA ALA A 81 5.50 1.22 -10.75
C ALA A 81 6.55 1.53 -11.83
N LYS A 82 7.24 0.51 -12.35
CA LYS A 82 8.23 0.64 -13.43
C LYS A 82 7.60 1.17 -14.72
N LYS A 83 6.41 0.69 -15.10
CA LYS A 83 5.68 1.16 -16.30
C LYS A 83 5.38 2.67 -16.22
N LEU A 84 5.15 3.19 -15.03
CA LEU A 84 4.81 4.59 -14.80
C LEU A 84 6.00 5.46 -14.37
N GLY A 85 7.22 4.91 -14.34
CA GLY A 85 8.42 5.66 -13.95
C GLY A 85 8.44 6.10 -12.49
N VAL A 86 7.72 5.41 -11.59
CA VAL A 86 7.63 5.75 -10.16
C VAL A 86 8.13 4.61 -9.26
N THR A 87 8.27 4.89 -7.96
CA THR A 87 8.61 3.87 -6.97
C THR A 87 7.36 3.13 -6.47
N ILE A 88 7.55 1.91 -5.95
CA ILE A 88 6.47 1.13 -5.29
C ILE A 88 5.80 1.94 -4.18
N SER A 89 6.56 2.73 -3.43
CA SER A 89 6.01 3.61 -2.38
C SER A 89 5.00 4.61 -2.92
N VAL A 90 5.20 5.15 -4.12
CA VAL A 90 4.24 6.09 -4.75
C VAL A 90 2.95 5.37 -5.10
N VAL A 91 3.03 4.15 -5.61
CA VAL A 91 1.86 3.32 -5.92
C VAL A 91 1.06 3.01 -4.66
N ILE A 92 1.73 2.57 -3.59
CA ILE A 92 1.07 2.31 -2.29
C ILE A 92 0.46 3.58 -1.71
N THR A 93 1.18 4.71 -1.76
CA THR A 93 0.68 5.99 -1.24
C THR A 93 -0.56 6.44 -2.02
N THR A 94 -0.58 6.21 -3.33
CA THR A 94 -1.74 6.50 -4.19
C THR A 94 -2.93 5.61 -3.81
N ALA A 95 -2.73 4.30 -3.68
CA ALA A 95 -3.78 3.38 -3.27
C ALA A 95 -4.40 3.78 -1.92
N VAL A 96 -3.57 4.16 -0.94
CA VAL A 96 -4.03 4.66 0.36
C VAL A 96 -4.76 5.99 0.23
N ALA A 97 -4.24 6.94 -0.55
CA ALA A 97 -4.86 8.25 -0.74
C ALA A 97 -6.21 8.17 -1.45
N ASN A 98 -6.37 7.27 -2.42
CA ASN A 98 -7.64 7.04 -3.10
C ASN A 98 -8.71 6.51 -2.13
N ARG A 99 -8.31 5.60 -1.23
CA ARG A 99 -9.22 5.02 -0.23
C ARG A 99 -9.52 6.00 0.90
N TYR A 100 -8.53 6.80 1.27
CA TYR A 100 -8.57 7.73 2.39
C TYR A 100 -8.07 9.11 1.93
N PRO A 101 -8.92 9.89 1.25
CA PRO A 101 -8.56 11.25 0.84
C PRO A 101 -8.23 12.10 2.07
N LEU A 102 -7.25 12.99 1.92
CA LEU A 102 -6.77 13.90 2.96
C LEU A 102 -7.69 15.10 3.14
#